data_AF-A0AAE7EA34-F1
#
_entry.id   AF-A0AAE7EA34-F1
#
_cell.length_a   1.000
_cell.length_b   1.000
_cell.length_c   1.000
_cell.angle_alpha   90.00
_cell.angle_beta   90.00
_cell.angle_gamma   90.00
#
_symmetry.space_group_name_H-M   'P 1'
#
loop_
_entity.id
_entity.type
_entity.pdbx_description
1 polymer ?
#
loop_
_entity_poly.entity_id
_entity_poly.type
_entity_poly.pdbx_seq_one_letter_code
_entity_poly.pdbx_strand_id
1 'polypeptide(L)'
;MIYFTSDLHFGHKNILKYCPNFRNFQSVDEMDEYLVYLWNKTVTPDDEIYNLGDFSFYNSVEKIKQILTRLNGKHSLILGNHDNLINENKDLFKNRYKNDGNLLLEEILNYKKLSIKINDIKENFILFHYPILEWDKKDHGSVLLYGHLHNNLASIKGRALNVGYDLHGKILSVYDVIEFVKDIKNLENYHLSEIFLENQNLDDRKNLIKTIIKKINK
;
A
#
# COMPACT_ATOMS: atom_id res chain seq x y z
N MET A 1 -10.85 14.97 1.84
CA MET A 1 -10.14 14.38 0.69
C MET A 1 -9.66 12.99 1.06
N ILE A 2 -9.42 12.10 0.08
CA ILE A 2 -8.81 10.78 0.32
C ILE A 2 -7.43 10.76 -0.33
N TYR A 3 -6.45 10.28 0.43
CA TYR A 3 -5.06 10.16 0.05
C TYR A 3 -4.50 8.75 0.23
N PHE A 4 -3.42 8.46 -0.50
CA PHE A 4 -2.68 7.20 -0.47
C PHE A 4 -1.17 7.45 -0.46
N THR A 5 -0.45 6.62 0.28
CA THR A 5 1.02 6.55 0.28
C THR A 5 1.46 5.17 0.73
N SER A 6 2.75 4.84 0.59
CA SER A 6 3.39 3.70 1.25
C SER A 6 4.88 3.98 1.48
N ASP A 7 5.55 3.10 2.22
CA ASP A 7 7.00 3.04 2.32
C ASP A 7 7.62 4.35 2.84
N LEU A 8 7.00 5.00 3.84
CA LEU A 8 7.53 6.24 4.40
C LEU A 8 8.85 6.02 5.14
N HIS A 9 9.04 4.86 5.76
CA HIS A 9 10.30 4.44 6.36
C HIS A 9 10.92 5.49 7.31
N PHE A 10 10.12 6.10 8.17
CA PHE A 10 10.64 7.00 9.21
C PHE A 10 11.77 6.32 10.00
N GLY A 11 12.90 7.01 10.20
CA GLY A 11 14.05 6.46 10.90
C GLY A 11 14.94 5.50 10.11
N HIS A 12 14.69 5.26 8.82
CA HIS A 12 15.48 4.31 8.03
C HIS A 12 16.74 4.94 7.41
N LYS A 13 17.87 5.01 8.14
CA LYS A 13 19.10 5.64 7.62
C LYS A 13 19.60 5.12 6.26
N ASN A 14 19.46 3.83 5.97
CA ASN A 14 19.96 3.25 4.72
C ASN A 14 19.07 3.56 3.50
N ILE A 15 17.81 3.94 3.70
CA ILE A 15 16.91 4.25 2.58
C ILE A 15 17.39 5.44 1.75
N LEU A 16 18.11 6.38 2.38
CA LEU A 16 18.74 7.52 1.71
C LEU A 16 19.69 7.07 0.59
N LYS A 17 20.34 5.91 0.77
CA LYS A 17 21.25 5.32 -0.21
C LYS A 17 20.52 4.49 -1.27
N TYR A 18 19.48 3.76 -0.85
CA TYR A 18 18.76 2.85 -1.75
C TYR A 18 17.75 3.57 -2.66
N CYS A 19 17.15 4.66 -2.18
CA CYS A 19 16.12 5.44 -2.89
C CYS A 19 16.46 6.94 -2.92
N PRO A 20 17.62 7.36 -3.48
CA PRO A 20 18.12 8.71 -3.33
C PRO A 20 17.29 9.79 -4.04
N ASN A 21 16.51 9.44 -5.07
CA ASN A 21 15.82 10.41 -5.94
C ASN A 21 14.91 11.38 -5.17
N PHE A 22 14.14 10.89 -4.19
CA PHE A 22 13.26 11.69 -3.34
C PHE A 22 13.69 11.69 -1.86
N ARG A 23 14.89 11.15 -1.59
CA ARG A 23 15.47 11.04 -0.25
C ARG A 23 16.90 11.55 -0.18
N ASN A 24 17.22 12.56 -0.97
CA ASN A 24 18.52 13.21 -0.94
C ASN A 24 18.63 14.16 0.27
N PHE A 25 18.74 13.59 1.47
CA PHE A 25 18.91 14.31 2.74
C PHE A 25 20.28 14.01 3.35
N GLN A 26 20.81 14.96 4.12
CA GLN A 26 22.10 14.80 4.80
C GLN A 26 22.00 13.83 5.99
N SER A 27 20.80 13.69 6.56
CA SER A 27 20.54 12.83 7.71
C SER A 27 19.15 12.23 7.68
N VAL A 28 18.95 11.16 8.47
CA VAL A 28 17.64 10.55 8.67
C VAL A 28 16.69 11.47 9.43
N ASP A 29 17.21 12.28 10.35
CA ASP A 29 16.41 13.24 11.10
C ASP A 29 15.86 14.34 10.17
N GLU A 30 16.69 14.84 9.25
CA GLU A 30 16.25 15.81 8.23
C GLU A 30 15.17 15.23 7.30
N MET A 31 15.33 13.96 6.89
CA MET A 31 14.32 13.24 6.10
C MET A 31 13.00 13.11 6.86
N ASP A 32 13.04 12.67 8.12
CA ASP A 32 11.85 12.49 8.94
C ASP A 32 11.10 13.82 9.12
N GLU A 33 11.81 14.90 9.42
CA GLU A 33 11.23 16.24 9.54
C GLU A 33 10.62 16.73 8.22
N TYR A 34 11.29 16.48 7.10
CA TYR A 34 10.76 16.82 5.78
C TYR A 34 9.48 16.03 5.45
N LEU A 35 9.44 14.73 5.75
CA LEU A 35 8.25 13.90 5.52
C LEU A 35 7.07 14.36 6.38
N VAL A 36 7.31 14.76 7.65
CA VAL A 36 6.27 15.36 8.51
C VAL A 36 5.78 16.68 7.90
N TYR A 37 6.69 17.54 7.43
CA TYR A 37 6.32 18.80 6.76
C TYR A 37 5.47 18.54 5.50
N LEU A 38 5.92 17.64 4.63
CA LEU A 38 5.23 17.29 3.38
C LEU A 38 3.83 16.73 3.66
N TRP A 39 3.73 15.85 4.67
CA TRP A 39 2.46 15.29 5.10
C TRP A 39 1.49 16.40 5.53
N ASN A 40 1.89 17.26 6.46
CA ASN A 40 1.02 18.30 7.00
C ASN A 40 0.74 19.45 6.02
N LYS A 41 1.58 19.62 4.99
CA LYS A 41 1.30 20.51 3.86
C LYS A 41 0.17 19.99 2.97
N THR A 42 -0.03 18.68 2.93
CA THR A 42 -0.96 18.00 1.99
C THR A 42 -2.25 17.56 2.68
N VAL A 43 -2.13 17.06 3.90
CA VAL A 43 -3.22 16.41 4.66
C VAL A 43 -3.71 17.34 5.76
N THR A 44 -5.00 17.60 5.76
CA THR A 44 -5.72 18.32 6.82
C THR A 44 -6.28 17.34 7.86
N PRO A 45 -6.66 17.80 9.06
CA PRO A 45 -7.24 16.92 10.08
C PRO A 45 -8.52 16.18 9.65
N ASP A 46 -9.27 16.72 8.68
CA ASP A 46 -10.53 16.12 8.20
C ASP A 46 -10.34 15.07 7.09
N ASP A 47 -9.14 14.97 6.53
CA ASP A 47 -8.84 14.06 5.43
C ASP A 47 -8.65 12.61 5.87
N GLU A 48 -8.93 11.67 4.97
CA GLU A 48 -8.61 10.25 5.13
C GLU A 48 -7.32 9.91 4.39
N ILE A 49 -6.43 9.17 5.04
CA ILE A 49 -5.15 8.75 4.46
C ILE A 49 -4.94 7.27 4.71
N TYR A 50 -4.75 6.54 3.61
CA TYR A 50 -4.42 5.12 3.62
C TYR A 50 -2.93 4.96 3.36
N ASN A 51 -2.20 4.53 4.37
CA ASN A 51 -0.78 4.21 4.25
C ASN A 51 -0.62 2.71 4.05
N LEU A 52 -0.07 2.31 2.92
CA LEU A 52 0.02 0.93 2.48
C LEU A 52 1.27 0.21 2.99
N GLY A 53 1.73 0.56 4.19
CA GLY A 53 2.71 -0.22 4.94
C GLY A 53 4.09 0.40 4.95
N ASP A 54 4.95 -0.20 5.77
CA ASP A 54 6.34 0.21 6.00
C ASP A 54 6.43 1.67 6.46
N PHE A 55 5.66 1.98 7.51
CA PHE A 55 5.59 3.32 8.07
C PHE A 55 6.91 3.76 8.69
N SER A 56 7.53 2.90 9.49
CA SER A 56 8.70 3.26 10.31
C SER A 56 9.70 2.11 10.44
N PHE A 57 10.97 2.47 10.51
CA PHE A 57 12.12 1.60 10.79
C PHE A 57 12.70 1.82 12.20
N TYR A 58 12.09 2.69 13.01
CA TYR A 58 12.45 2.82 14.42
C TYR A 58 12.11 1.57 15.22
N ASN A 59 13.08 1.08 16.00
CA ASN A 59 12.89 0.00 16.96
C ASN A 59 12.35 0.51 18.31
N SER A 60 11.51 1.55 18.30
CA SER A 60 11.00 2.19 19.52
C SER A 60 9.55 2.63 19.33
N VAL A 61 8.64 2.04 20.13
CA VAL A 61 7.21 2.42 20.16
C VAL A 61 7.05 3.91 20.42
N GLU A 62 7.86 4.47 21.32
CA GLU A 62 7.79 5.88 21.68
C GLU A 62 8.17 6.80 20.51
N LYS A 63 9.21 6.47 19.75
CA LYS A 63 9.59 7.27 18.57
C LYS A 63 8.52 7.21 17.48
N ILE A 64 7.98 6.01 17.20
CA ILE A 64 6.88 5.84 16.23
C ILE A 64 5.68 6.69 16.65
N LYS A 65 5.31 6.62 17.94
CA LYS A 65 4.24 7.42 18.51
C LYS A 65 4.50 8.92 18.32
N GLN A 66 5.70 9.41 18.66
CA GLN A 66 6.07 10.82 18.50
C GLN A 66 5.92 11.32 17.06
N ILE A 67 6.28 10.51 16.06
CA ILE A 67 6.03 10.84 14.65
C ILE A 67 4.53 10.86 14.37
N LEU A 68 3.79 9.78 14.66
CA LEU A 68 2.35 9.68 14.38
C LEU A 68 1.56 10.82 15.01
N THR A 69 1.89 11.24 16.23
CA THR A 69 1.21 12.33 16.93
C THR A 69 1.24 13.64 16.13
N ARG A 70 2.25 13.83 15.27
CA ARG A 70 2.47 15.04 14.49
C ARG A 70 1.83 14.99 13.09
N LEU A 71 1.27 13.87 12.66
CA LEU A 71 0.76 13.67 11.30
C LEU A 71 -0.75 13.87 11.24
N ASN A 72 -1.22 14.91 10.55
CA ASN A 72 -2.64 15.22 10.40
C ASN A 72 -3.46 14.09 9.75
N GLY A 73 -4.76 14.09 9.96
CA GLY A 73 -5.75 13.30 9.24
C GLY A 73 -6.07 11.94 9.89
N LYS A 74 -7.14 11.33 9.39
CA LYS A 74 -7.63 10.00 9.79
C LYS A 74 -6.80 8.94 9.10
N HIS A 75 -5.87 8.35 9.85
CA HIS A 75 -4.80 7.53 9.30
C HIS A 75 -5.09 6.04 9.46
N SER A 76 -5.28 5.36 8.34
CA SER A 76 -5.43 3.90 8.28
C SER A 76 -4.14 3.28 7.75
N LEU A 77 -3.55 2.35 8.52
CA LEU A 77 -2.35 1.62 8.14
C LEU A 77 -2.71 0.23 7.62
N ILE A 78 -2.26 -0.08 6.40
CA ILE A 78 -2.27 -1.41 5.82
C ILE A 78 -0.85 -1.97 5.97
N LEU A 79 -0.65 -2.89 6.90
CA LEU A 79 0.65 -3.34 7.40
C LEU A 79 1.57 -3.85 6.29
N GLY A 80 2.81 -3.35 6.28
CA GLY A 80 3.95 -3.91 5.56
C GLY A 80 4.85 -4.78 6.45
N ASN A 81 5.93 -5.31 5.89
CA ASN A 81 6.85 -6.21 6.62
C ASN A 81 7.66 -5.51 7.72
N HIS A 82 7.78 -4.18 7.70
CA HIS A 82 8.50 -3.42 8.72
C HIS A 82 7.62 -2.90 9.85
N ASP A 83 6.31 -3.15 9.81
CA ASP A 83 5.35 -2.61 10.80
C ASP A 83 5.11 -3.54 12.01
N ASN A 84 5.97 -4.53 12.26
CA ASN A 84 5.79 -5.52 13.34
C ASN A 84 5.59 -4.86 14.72
N LEU A 85 6.36 -3.82 15.03
CA LEU A 85 6.25 -3.14 16.31
C LEU A 85 4.90 -2.43 16.49
N ILE A 86 4.32 -1.91 15.39
CA ILE A 86 2.96 -1.34 15.39
C ILE A 86 1.94 -2.46 15.55
N ASN A 87 2.13 -3.57 14.82
CA ASN A 87 1.24 -4.73 14.83
C ASN A 87 1.17 -5.41 16.21
N GLU A 88 2.29 -5.49 16.93
CA GLU A 88 2.38 -6.04 18.29
C GLU A 88 1.78 -5.11 19.35
N ASN A 89 1.71 -3.80 19.07
CA ASN A 89 1.22 -2.77 20.00
C ASN A 89 -0.05 -2.08 19.48
N LYS A 90 -0.88 -2.78 18.70
CA LYS A 90 -2.08 -2.21 18.03
C LYS A 90 -2.98 -1.43 18.97
N ASP A 91 -3.27 -1.98 20.15
CA ASP A 91 -4.18 -1.33 21.10
C ASP A 91 -3.66 0.03 21.56
N LEU A 92 -2.34 0.19 21.70
CA LEU A 92 -1.74 1.48 22.00
C LEU A 92 -1.95 2.48 20.85
N PHE A 93 -1.66 2.07 19.62
CA PHE A 93 -1.77 2.95 18.45
C PHE A 93 -3.22 3.28 18.07
N LYS A 94 -4.19 2.45 18.47
CA LYS A 94 -5.62 2.69 18.20
C LYS A 94 -6.35 3.46 19.30
N ASN A 95 -5.75 3.64 20.48
CA ASN A 95 -6.42 4.26 21.65
C ASN A 95 -5.68 5.50 22.18
N ARG A 96 -4.88 6.15 21.34
CA ARG A 96 -4.15 7.37 21.65
C ARG A 96 -4.39 8.39 20.54
N TYR A 97 -4.19 9.66 20.87
CA TYR A 97 -4.54 10.78 20.02
C TYR A 97 -3.30 11.49 19.48
N LYS A 98 -3.48 12.04 18.29
CA LYS A 98 -2.59 12.98 17.63
C LYS A 98 -2.82 14.40 18.12
N ASN A 99 -1.93 15.32 17.72
CA ASN A 99 -2.06 16.74 18.00
C ASN A 99 -3.28 17.38 17.32
N ASP A 100 -3.75 16.80 16.23
CA ASP A 100 -4.92 17.29 15.48
C ASP A 100 -6.26 16.77 16.02
N GLY A 101 -6.24 15.93 17.06
CA GLY A 101 -7.42 15.36 17.70
C GLY A 101 -7.88 14.00 17.15
N ASN A 102 -7.32 13.51 16.06
CA ASN A 102 -7.62 12.16 15.54
C ASN A 102 -6.86 11.07 16.32
N LEU A 103 -7.22 9.80 16.15
CA LEU A 103 -6.44 8.68 16.68
C LEU A 103 -5.08 8.59 15.99
N LEU A 104 -4.05 8.05 16.67
CA LEU A 104 -2.74 7.81 16.03
C LEU A 104 -2.91 6.95 14.77
N LEU A 105 -3.72 5.90 14.85
CA LEU A 105 -4.19 5.09 13.73
C LEU A 105 -5.67 4.69 13.93
N GLU A 106 -6.52 5.02 12.96
CA GLU A 106 -7.94 4.63 12.93
C GLU A 106 -8.09 3.13 12.69
N GLU A 107 -7.30 2.60 11.74
CA GLU A 107 -7.30 1.20 11.35
C GLU A 107 -5.87 0.67 11.24
N ILE A 108 -5.71 -0.61 11.60
CA ILE A 108 -4.46 -1.35 11.40
C ILE A 108 -4.84 -2.72 10.84
N LEU A 109 -4.68 -2.89 9.53
CA LEU A 109 -5.19 -4.02 8.76
C LEU A 109 -4.07 -4.63 7.91
N ASN A 110 -4.21 -5.88 7.47
CA ASN A 110 -3.31 -6.43 6.46
C ASN A 110 -3.80 -6.14 5.04
N TYR A 111 -5.11 -5.93 4.85
CA TYR A 111 -5.77 -5.81 3.56
C TYR A 111 -7.07 -5.02 3.73
N LYS A 112 -7.41 -4.17 2.76
CA LYS A 112 -8.67 -3.40 2.79
C LYS A 112 -9.33 -3.35 1.41
N LYS A 113 -10.65 -3.56 1.38
CA LYS A 113 -11.50 -3.18 0.24
C LYS A 113 -12.10 -1.83 0.52
N LEU A 114 -12.05 -0.93 -0.45
CA LEU A 114 -12.56 0.43 -0.32
C LEU A 114 -13.36 0.79 -1.56
N SER A 115 -14.52 1.41 -1.38
CA SER A 115 -15.32 1.96 -2.48
C SER A 115 -15.42 3.47 -2.31
N ILE A 116 -15.01 4.23 -3.32
CA ILE A 116 -15.04 5.69 -3.30
C ILE A 116 -15.91 6.16 -4.46
N LYS A 117 -16.76 7.15 -4.22
CA LYS A 117 -17.51 7.84 -5.27
C LYS A 117 -16.68 9.03 -5.76
N ILE A 118 -16.24 9.00 -7.02
CA ILE A 118 -15.39 10.01 -7.65
C ILE A 118 -16.11 10.50 -8.90
N ASN A 119 -16.46 11.80 -8.97
CA ASN A 119 -17.23 12.38 -10.10
C ASN A 119 -18.48 11.54 -10.46
N ASP A 120 -19.25 11.18 -9.43
CA ASP A 120 -20.43 10.30 -9.52
C ASP A 120 -20.21 8.84 -9.95
N ILE A 121 -18.97 8.44 -10.24
CA ILE A 121 -18.60 7.07 -10.57
C ILE A 121 -18.10 6.36 -9.31
N LYS A 122 -18.61 5.15 -9.06
CA LYS A 122 -18.13 4.30 -7.98
C LYS A 122 -16.87 3.58 -8.41
N GLU A 123 -15.74 3.93 -7.80
CA GLU A 123 -14.46 3.26 -7.97
C GLU A 123 -14.20 2.31 -6.81
N ASN A 124 -13.70 1.11 -7.12
CA ASN A 124 -13.39 0.08 -6.12
C ASN A 124 -11.88 -0.09 -6.05
N PHE A 125 -11.34 -0.08 -4.83
CA PHE A 125 -9.92 -0.19 -4.55
C PHE A 125 -9.67 -1.40 -3.65
N ILE A 126 -8.56 -2.07 -3.94
CA ILE A 126 -7.96 -3.09 -3.10
C ILE A 126 -6.64 -2.52 -2.59
N LEU A 127 -6.51 -2.41 -1.27
CA LEU A 127 -5.31 -1.91 -0.61
C LEU A 127 -4.57 -3.08 0.02
N PHE A 128 -3.35 -3.32 -0.43
CA PHE A 128 -2.50 -4.38 0.09
C PHE A 128 -1.03 -3.98 -0.08
N HIS A 129 -0.20 -4.11 0.95
CA HIS A 129 1.19 -3.66 0.87
C HIS A 129 1.96 -4.34 -0.28
N TYR A 130 1.78 -5.64 -0.46
CA TYR A 130 2.46 -6.39 -1.51
C TYR A 130 1.70 -6.35 -2.83
N PRO A 131 2.39 -6.27 -3.98
CA PRO A 131 1.74 -6.51 -5.26
C PRO A 131 1.24 -7.96 -5.34
N ILE A 132 0.00 -8.14 -5.80
CA ILE A 132 -0.62 -9.45 -6.01
C ILE A 132 -1.04 -9.62 -7.46
N LEU A 133 -0.88 -10.84 -7.98
CA LEU A 133 -1.21 -11.14 -9.37
C LEU A 133 -2.72 -11.03 -9.62
N GLU A 134 -3.54 -11.45 -8.67
CA GLU A 134 -5.01 -11.46 -8.75
C GLU A 134 -5.62 -10.77 -7.54
N TRP A 135 -6.69 -10.01 -7.76
CA TRP A 135 -7.42 -9.30 -6.71
C TRP A 135 -8.91 -9.21 -7.03
N ASP A 136 -9.69 -8.93 -6.00
CA ASP A 136 -11.15 -8.86 -6.08
C ASP A 136 -11.59 -7.83 -7.13
N LYS A 137 -12.39 -8.29 -8.11
CA LYS A 137 -12.93 -7.49 -9.23
C LYS A 137 -11.89 -6.89 -10.18
N LYS A 138 -10.70 -7.49 -10.28
CA LYS A 138 -9.65 -7.08 -11.23
C LYS A 138 -10.15 -6.99 -12.68
N ASP A 139 -10.89 -8.00 -13.12
CA ASP A 139 -11.54 -8.11 -14.43
C ASP A 139 -12.71 -7.13 -14.61
N HIS A 140 -13.33 -6.71 -13.51
CA HIS A 140 -14.35 -5.67 -13.46
C HIS A 140 -13.79 -4.27 -13.15
N GLY A 141 -12.48 -4.08 -13.27
CA GLY A 141 -11.83 -2.77 -13.23
C GLY A 141 -11.58 -2.21 -11.83
N SER A 142 -11.55 -3.01 -10.76
CA SER A 142 -11.07 -2.51 -9.47
C SER A 142 -9.56 -2.20 -9.52
N VAL A 143 -9.14 -1.22 -8.73
CA VAL A 143 -7.76 -0.74 -8.67
C VAL A 143 -7.02 -1.39 -7.51
N LEU A 144 -5.91 -2.07 -7.77
CA LEU A 144 -4.97 -2.50 -6.72
C LEU A 144 -4.00 -1.36 -6.40
N LEU A 145 -3.95 -0.93 -5.16
CA LEU A 145 -2.90 -0.07 -4.63
C LEU A 145 -1.97 -0.91 -3.77
N TYR A 146 -0.67 -0.73 -3.98
CA TYR A 146 0.40 -1.45 -3.28
C TYR A 146 1.62 -0.58 -3.01
N GLY A 147 2.57 -1.07 -2.21
CA GLY A 147 3.84 -0.43 -1.89
C GLY A 147 5.00 -1.40 -2.11
N HIS A 148 5.89 -1.53 -1.13
CA HIS A 148 6.91 -2.58 -0.97
C HIS A 148 8.08 -2.53 -1.97
N LEU A 149 7.81 -2.18 -3.23
CA LEU A 149 8.79 -2.18 -4.31
C LEU A 149 9.57 -0.85 -4.42
N HIS A 150 9.34 0.07 -3.49
CA HIS A 150 9.95 1.40 -3.47
C HIS A 150 9.76 2.13 -4.80
N ASN A 151 10.86 2.47 -5.50
CA ASN A 151 10.86 3.16 -6.78
C ASN A 151 10.66 2.23 -8.00
N ASN A 152 10.21 0.99 -7.79
CA ASN A 152 9.95 0.03 -8.85
C ASN A 152 8.45 -0.26 -9.03
N LEU A 153 8.09 -0.83 -10.18
CA LEU A 153 6.74 -1.30 -10.47
C LEU A 153 6.71 -2.82 -10.56
N ALA A 154 5.63 -3.42 -10.08
CA ALA A 154 5.36 -4.83 -10.29
C ALA A 154 4.97 -5.07 -11.76
N SER A 155 5.49 -6.13 -12.37
CA SER A 155 5.10 -6.56 -13.71
C SER A 155 3.75 -7.31 -13.69
N ILE A 156 2.68 -6.63 -13.26
CA ILE A 156 1.31 -7.14 -13.19
C ILE A 156 0.40 -6.40 -14.17
N LYS A 157 -0.51 -7.12 -14.82
CA LYS A 157 -1.50 -6.54 -15.72
C LYS A 157 -2.74 -6.09 -14.94
N GLY A 158 -3.38 -5.02 -15.40
CA GLY A 158 -4.62 -4.47 -14.84
C GLY A 158 -4.38 -3.12 -14.17
N ARG A 159 -5.44 -2.54 -13.60
CA ARG A 159 -5.36 -1.28 -12.86
C ARG A 159 -4.64 -1.53 -11.53
N ALA A 160 -3.32 -1.44 -11.52
CA ALA A 160 -2.52 -1.59 -10.33
C ALA A 160 -1.44 -0.51 -10.24
N LEU A 161 -1.28 0.10 -9.07
CA LEU A 161 -0.36 1.21 -8.86
C LEU A 161 0.43 1.03 -7.57
N ASN A 162 1.76 1.11 -7.67
CA ASN A 162 2.62 1.31 -6.52
C ASN A 162 2.42 2.75 -6.03
N VAL A 163 1.98 2.95 -4.79
CA VAL A 163 1.78 4.26 -4.16
C VAL A 163 2.91 4.63 -3.19
N GLY A 164 4.02 3.89 -3.21
CA GLY A 164 5.21 4.14 -2.41
C GLY A 164 5.79 5.53 -2.65
N TYR A 165 6.16 6.21 -1.56
CA TYR A 165 6.72 7.57 -1.62
C TYR A 165 7.96 7.63 -2.53
N ASP A 166 8.78 6.57 -2.53
CA ASP A 166 10.02 6.49 -3.30
C ASP A 166 9.80 6.51 -4.82
N LEU A 167 8.58 6.23 -5.29
CA LEU A 167 8.21 6.30 -6.70
C LEU A 167 7.69 7.70 -7.10
N HIS A 168 7.00 8.40 -6.20
CA HIS A 168 6.23 9.61 -6.52
C HIS A 168 6.81 10.90 -5.95
N GLY A 169 7.56 10.82 -4.85
CA GLY A 169 8.05 11.98 -4.10
C GLY A 169 6.94 12.82 -3.43
N LYS A 170 5.70 12.32 -3.42
CA LYS A 170 4.53 12.98 -2.83
C LYS A 170 3.48 11.96 -2.36
N ILE A 171 2.60 12.40 -1.47
CA ILE A 171 1.37 11.69 -1.11
C ILE A 171 0.37 11.88 -2.25
N LEU A 172 -0.27 10.79 -2.70
CA LEU A 172 -1.18 10.83 -3.84
C LEU A 172 -2.61 11.08 -3.37
N SER A 173 -3.30 12.03 -4.00
CA SER A 173 -4.76 12.11 -3.87
C SER A 173 -5.43 10.96 -4.64
N VAL A 174 -6.69 10.67 -4.31
CA VAL A 174 -7.49 9.73 -5.10
C VAL A 174 -7.57 10.12 -6.58
N TYR A 175 -7.52 11.41 -6.90
CA TYR A 175 -7.53 11.89 -8.29
C TYR A 175 -6.20 11.62 -9.01
N ASP A 176 -5.06 11.77 -8.31
CA ASP A 176 -3.75 11.37 -8.87
C ASP A 176 -3.77 9.87 -9.22
N VAL A 177 -4.27 9.03 -8.30
CA VAL A 177 -4.37 7.58 -8.52
C VAL A 177 -5.21 7.26 -9.75
N ILE A 178 -6.41 7.85 -9.87
CA ILE A 178 -7.29 7.63 -11.03
C ILE A 178 -6.62 8.08 -12.32
N GLU A 179 -5.94 9.22 -12.31
CA GLU A 179 -5.24 9.73 -13.49
C GLU A 179 -4.20 8.74 -14.03
N PHE A 180 -3.47 8.03 -13.15
CA PHE A 180 -2.51 7.00 -13.56
C PHE A 180 -3.15 5.76 -14.17
N VAL A 181 -4.39 5.42 -13.78
CA VAL A 181 -4.99 4.11 -14.13
C VAL A 181 -6.22 4.21 -15.05
N LYS A 182 -6.67 5.42 -15.42
CA LYS A 182 -7.91 5.63 -16.18
C LYS A 182 -7.89 5.01 -17.58
N ASP A 183 -6.73 4.97 -18.23
CA ASP A 183 -6.58 4.50 -19.62
C ASP A 183 -6.25 2.99 -19.70
N ILE A 184 -6.12 2.32 -18.55
CA ILE A 184 -5.85 0.88 -18.49
C ILE A 184 -7.17 0.13 -18.70
N LYS A 185 -7.25 -0.58 -19.83
CA LYS A 185 -8.42 -1.41 -20.16
C LYS A 185 -8.60 -2.55 -19.16
N ASN A 186 -9.86 -2.88 -18.89
CA ASN A 186 -10.22 -4.06 -18.12
C ASN A 186 -9.71 -5.33 -18.82
N LEU A 187 -9.24 -6.28 -18.02
CA LEU A 187 -8.76 -7.56 -18.52
C LEU A 187 -9.94 -8.53 -18.64
N GLU A 188 -10.38 -8.79 -19.87
CA GLU A 188 -11.37 -9.83 -20.14
C GLU A 188 -10.70 -11.22 -20.15
N ASN A 189 -11.36 -12.23 -19.55
CA ASN A 189 -11.04 -13.66 -19.69
C ASN A 189 -9.57 -14.05 -19.35
N TYR A 190 -9.03 -13.58 -18.22
CA TYR A 190 -7.64 -13.88 -17.83
C TYR A 190 -7.42 -15.33 -17.34
N HIS A 191 -8.47 -16.00 -16.85
CA HIS A 191 -8.35 -17.36 -16.33
C HIS A 191 -8.36 -18.40 -17.45
N LEU A 192 -7.40 -19.32 -17.43
CA LEU A 192 -7.40 -20.53 -18.26
C LEU A 192 -8.50 -21.48 -17.72
N SER A 193 -9.71 -21.36 -18.25
CA SER A 193 -10.92 -22.00 -17.73
C SER A 193 -11.00 -23.52 -17.91
N GLU A 194 -10.01 -24.17 -18.56
CA GLU A 194 -10.20 -25.55 -19.05
C GLU A 194 -9.00 -26.49 -18.80
N ILE A 195 -8.13 -26.18 -17.82
CA ILE A 195 -6.92 -27.01 -17.60
C ILE A 195 -7.23 -28.34 -16.89
N PHE A 196 -8.23 -28.37 -16.00
CA PHE A 196 -8.55 -29.55 -15.20
C PHE A 196 -9.95 -30.07 -15.55
N LEU A 197 -10.02 -31.28 -16.10
CA LEU A 197 -11.28 -31.95 -16.44
C LEU A 197 -11.91 -32.59 -15.19
N GLU A 198 -13.25 -32.65 -15.16
CA GLU A 198 -14.03 -33.16 -14.02
C GLU A 198 -13.76 -34.63 -13.67
N ASN A 199 -13.37 -35.46 -14.66
CA ASN A 199 -13.24 -36.91 -14.52
C ASN A 199 -11.80 -37.42 -14.27
N GLN A 200 -10.88 -36.58 -13.80
CA GLN A 200 -9.50 -37.00 -13.48
C GLN A 200 -9.41 -37.69 -12.12
N ASN A 201 -8.73 -38.85 -12.04
CA ASN A 201 -8.39 -39.45 -10.76
C ASN A 201 -7.33 -38.61 -10.00
N LEU A 202 -7.15 -38.89 -8.70
CA LEU A 202 -6.30 -38.09 -7.82
C LEU A 202 -4.83 -38.07 -8.25
N ASP A 203 -4.28 -39.20 -8.70
CA ASP A 203 -2.86 -39.30 -9.07
C ASP A 203 -2.56 -38.58 -10.38
N ASP A 204 -3.43 -38.71 -11.38
CA ASP A 204 -3.33 -37.98 -12.65
C ASP A 204 -3.45 -36.48 -12.43
N ARG A 205 -4.41 -36.04 -11.59
CA ARG A 205 -4.56 -34.63 -11.23
C ARG A 205 -3.33 -34.09 -10.53
N LYS A 206 -2.75 -34.84 -9.58
CA LYS A 206 -1.51 -34.47 -8.87
C LYS A 206 -0.32 -34.31 -9.83
N ASN A 207 -0.16 -35.23 -10.78
CA ASN A 207 0.91 -35.17 -11.77
C ASN A 207 0.73 -33.98 -12.74
N LEU A 208 -0.50 -33.71 -13.16
CA LEU A 208 -0.84 -32.56 -13.99
C LEU A 208 -0.57 -31.24 -13.26
N ILE A 209 -1.02 -31.09 -12.00
CA ILE A 209 -0.72 -29.92 -11.15
C ILE A 209 0.79 -29.68 -11.08
N LYS A 210 1.59 -30.72 -10.76
CA LYS A 210 3.05 -30.60 -10.70
C LYS A 210 3.65 -30.13 -12.03
N THR A 211 3.14 -30.64 -13.15
CA THR A 211 3.61 -30.27 -14.49
C THR A 211 3.31 -28.81 -14.80
N ILE A 212 2.10 -28.35 -14.51
CA ILE A 212 1.68 -26.96 -14.70
C ILE A 212 2.50 -26.02 -13.82
N ILE A 213 2.66 -26.33 -12.52
CA ILE A 213 3.48 -25.52 -11.61
C ILE A 213 4.91 -25.43 -12.13
N LYS A 214 5.52 -26.53 -12.57
CA LYS A 214 6.86 -26.50 -13.19
C LYS A 214 6.91 -25.62 -14.43
N LYS A 215 5.86 -25.60 -15.25
CA LYS A 215 5.79 -24.74 -16.45
C LYS A 215 5.65 -23.26 -16.10
N ILE A 216 4.89 -22.93 -15.05
CA ILE A 216 4.72 -21.56 -14.56
C ILE A 216 6.04 -20.99 -14.00
N ASN A 217 6.91 -21.84 -13.44
CA ASN A 217 8.17 -21.44 -12.78
C ASN A 217 9.44 -21.67 -13.64
N LYS A 218 9.30 -21.88 -14.94
CA LYS A 218 10.42 -21.96 -15.89
C LYS A 218 10.60 -20.63 -16.59
#